data_AF-A0A7Y1SW23-F1
#
_entry.id   AF-A0A7Y1SW23-F1
#
_cell.length_a   1.000
_cell.length_b   1.000
_cell.length_c   1.000
_cell.angle_alpha   90.00
_cell.angle_beta   90.00
_cell.angle_gamma   90.00
#
_symmetry.space_group_name_H-M   'P 1'
#
loop_
_entity.id
_entity.type
_entity.pdbx_description
1 polymer ?
#
loop_
_entity_poly.entity_id
_entity_poly.type
_entity_poly.pdbx_seq_one_letter_code
_entity_poly.pdbx_strand_id
1 'polypeptide(L)' 'MSDTLVLALIPLAVFSVIWIGYCWIDIARREVRHLPKWAWALITLLSVPIGGIVYLLVGREPG' A
#
# COMPACT_ATOMS: atom_id res chain seq x y z
N MET A 1 -16.98 -6.05 -25.14
CA MET A 1 -15.64 -5.46 -24.91
C MET A 1 -15.50 -4.86 -23.52
N SER A 2 -16.55 -4.23 -22.97
CA SER A 2 -16.63 -3.71 -21.59
C SER A 2 -16.50 -4.79 -20.50
N ASP A 3 -17.16 -5.93 -20.67
CA ASP A 3 -17.24 -6.95 -19.61
C ASP A 3 -15.87 -7.60 -19.30
N THR A 4 -15.07 -7.82 -20.35
CA THR A 4 -13.71 -8.37 -20.22
C THR A 4 -12.78 -7.42 -19.47
N LEU A 5 -12.94 -6.11 -19.66
CA LEU A 5 -12.15 -5.10 -18.96
C LEU A 5 -12.53 -5.04 -17.48
N VAL A 6 -13.83 -5.10 -17.15
CA VAL A 6 -14.30 -5.18 -15.76
C VAL A 6 -13.77 -6.44 -15.09
N LEU A 7 -13.88 -7.60 -15.74
CA LEU A 7 -13.35 -8.88 -15.25
C LEU A 7 -11.83 -8.83 -15.00
N ALA A 8 -11.06 -8.13 -15.84
CA ALA A 8 -9.62 -7.95 -15.67
C ALA A 8 -9.25 -6.96 -14.56
N LEU A 9 -10.08 -5.94 -14.30
CA LEU A 9 -9.85 -4.96 -13.24
C LEU A 9 -10.16 -5.49 -11.83
N ILE A 10 -11.09 -6.45 -11.70
CA ILE A 10 -11.43 -7.07 -10.41
C ILE A 10 -10.19 -7.60 -9.67
N PRO A 11 -9.35 -8.48 -10.24
CA PRO A 11 -8.18 -9.01 -9.52
C PRO A 11 -7.17 -7.91 -9.17
N LEU A 12 -6.99 -6.90 -10.03
CA LEU A 12 -6.12 -5.76 -9.76
C LEU A 12 -6.62 -4.89 -8.60
N ALA A 13 -7.94 -4.67 -8.54
CA ALA A 13 -8.57 -3.93 -7.44
C ALA A 13 -8.46 -4.71 -6.12
N VAL A 14 -8.75 -6.01 -6.13
CA VAL A 14 -8.61 -6.88 -4.96
C VAL A 14 -7.16 -6.89 -4.46
N PHE A 15 -6.20 -7.06 -5.36
CA PHE A 15 -4.77 -6.99 -5.03
C PHE A 15 -4.41 -5.64 -4.42
N SER A 16 -4.86 -4.54 -5.01
CA SER A 16 -4.57 -3.19 -4.51
C SER A 16 -5.12 -2.97 -3.10
N VAL A 17 -6.34 -3.42 -2.83
CA VAL A 17 -6.96 -3.32 -1.49
C VAL A 17 -6.20 -4.15 -0.46
N ILE A 18 -5.86 -5.40 -0.79
CA ILE A 18 -5.08 -6.27 0.11
C ILE A 18 -3.70 -5.65 0.38
N TRP A 19 -3.04 -5.15 -0.66
CA TRP A 19 -1.72 -4.52 -0.58
C TRP A 19 -1.71 -3.27 0.32
N ILE A 20 -2.65 -2.36 0.11
CA ILE A 20 -2.80 -1.15 0.93
C ILE A 20 -3.14 -1.54 2.37
N GLY A 21 -4.10 -2.46 2.55
CA GLY A 21 -4.50 -2.93 3.88
C GLY A 21 -3.33 -3.53 4.66
N TYR A 22 -2.51 -4.36 4.01
CA TYR A 22 -1.28 -4.89 4.59
C TYR A 22 -0.33 -3.77 5.03
N CYS A 23 -0.04 -2.81 4.15
CA CYS A 23 0.86 -1.70 4.48
C CYS A 23 0.33 -0.87 5.66
N TRP A 24 -0.96 -0.58 5.69
CA TRP A 24 -1.57 0.21 6.77
C TRP A 24 -1.56 -0.52 8.10
N ILE A 25 -1.82 -1.83 8.11
CA ILE A 25 -1.71 -2.65 9.32
C ILE A 25 -0.26 -2.64 9.83
N ASP A 26 0.72 -2.73 8.95
CA ASP A 26 2.14 -2.68 9.30
C ASP A 26 2.53 -1.29 9.87
N ILE A 27 2.11 -0.20 9.22
CA ILE A 27 2.31 1.20 9.67
C ILE A 27 1.69 1.42 11.06
N ALA A 28 0.48 0.89 11.30
CA ALA A 28 -0.20 1.04 12.58
C ALA A 28 0.58 0.34 13.70
N ARG A 29 1.10 -0.86 13.43
CA ARG A 29 1.72 -1.75 14.42
C ARG A 29 3.20 -1.48 14.67
N ARG A 30 3.95 -0.97 13.69
CA ARG A 30 5.39 -0.75 13.80
C ARG A 30 5.75 0.71 14.04
N GLU A 31 7.00 0.92 14.44
CA GLU A 31 7.61 2.24 14.37
C GLU A 31 7.99 2.56 12.92
N VAL A 32 7.94 3.85 12.59
CA VAL A 32 8.17 4.37 11.24
C VAL A 32 9.19 5.48 11.29
N ARG A 33 10.02 5.55 10.26
CA ARG A 33 11.10 6.52 10.13
C ARG A 33 10.82 7.53 9.01
N HIS A 34 11.54 8.66 9.06
CA HIS A 34 11.53 9.79 8.11
C HIS A 34 10.24 10.62 8.05
N LEU A 35 9.06 9.99 8.12
CA LEU A 35 7.77 10.65 8.01
C LEU A 35 6.79 10.11 9.07
N PRO A 36 5.79 10.91 9.49
CA PRO A 36 4.75 10.45 10.40
C PRO A 36 3.88 9.35 9.76
N LYS A 37 3.25 8.51 10.59
CA LYS A 37 2.43 7.36 10.15
C LYS A 37 1.37 7.72 9.10
N TRP A 38 0.69 8.86 9.26
CA TRP A 38 -0.34 9.30 8.32
C TRP A 38 0.21 9.62 6.93
N ALA A 39 1.43 10.15 6.83
CA ALA A 39 2.06 10.46 5.55
C ALA A 39 2.43 9.17 4.81
N TRP A 40 2.96 8.17 5.52
CA TRP A 40 3.20 6.85 4.93
C TRP A 40 1.90 6.16 4.49
N ALA A 41 0.82 6.29 5.26
CA ALA A 41 -0.48 5.76 4.87
C ALA A 41 -0.99 6.39 3.56
N LEU A 42 -0.84 7.71 3.38
CA LEU A 42 -1.19 8.39 2.12
C LEU A 42 -0.30 7.95 0.95
N ILE A 43 1.02 7.83 1.16
CA ILE A 43 1.95 7.38 0.11
C ILE A 43 1.58 5.99 -0.40
N THR A 44 1.29 5.06 0.51
CA THR A 44 0.89 3.69 0.14
C THR A 44 -0.47 3.62 -0.56
N LEU A 45 -1.38 4.55 -0.26
CA LEU A 45 -2.70 4.65 -0.92
C LEU A 45 -2.62 5.29 -2.32
N LEU A 46 -1.85 6.38 -2.47
CA LEU A 46 -1.81 7.16 -3.71
C LEU A 46 -0.88 6.55 -4.77
N SER A 47 0.10 5.75 -4.34
CA SER A 47 1.09 5.14 -5.22
C SER A 47 1.12 3.62 -5.04
N VAL A 48 0.17 2.93 -5.66
CA VAL A 48 0.11 1.47 -5.64
C VAL A 48 0.87 0.90 -6.84
N PRO A 49 1.80 -0.07 -6.67
CA PRO A 49 2.32 -0.61 -5.41
C PRO A 49 3.55 0.15 -4.87
N ILE A 50 4.12 1.07 -5.66
CA ILE A 50 5.44 1.67 -5.44
C ILE A 50 5.56 2.34 -4.06
N GLY A 51 4.57 3.10 -3.62
CA GLY A 51 4.54 3.72 -2.31
C GLY A 51 4.62 2.72 -1.16
N GLY A 52 3.97 1.56 -1.30
CA GLY A 52 4.09 0.44 -0.36
C GLY A 52 5.49 -0.15 -0.33
N ILE A 53 6.12 -0.33 -1.49
CA ILE A 53 7.50 -0.82 -1.59
C ILE A 53 8.47 0.17 -0.92
N VAL A 54 8.34 1.47 -1.21
CA VAL A 54 9.16 2.52 -0.60
C VAL A 54 8.95 2.55 0.92
N TYR A 55 7.71 2.42 1.39
CA TYR A 55 7.43 2.30 2.81
C TYR A 55 8.17 1.09 3.43
N LEU A 56 8.04 -0.10 2.86
CA LEU A 56 8.62 -1.31 3.44
C LEU A 56 10.16 -1.30 3.49
N LEU A 57 10.80 -0.65 2.51
CA LEU A 57 12.25 -0.57 2.39
C LEU A 57 12.86 0.62 3.16
N VAL A 58 12.18 1.76 3.15
CA VAL A 58 12.72 3.04 3.66
C VAL A 58 11.93 3.58 4.84
N GLY A 59 10.60 3.49 4.82
CA GLY A 59 9.76 4.04 5.89
C GLY A 59 9.62 3.15 7.13
N ARG A 60 9.74 1.83 6.96
CA ARG A 60 9.62 0.85 8.03
C ARG A 60 10.91 0.71 8.79
N GLU A 61 10.82 0.74 10.12
CA GLU A 61 11.96 0.46 10.98
C GLU A 61 12.28 -1.04 10.94
N PRO A 62 13.55 -1.43 10.74
CA PRO A 62 13.97 -2.82 10.88
C PRO A 62 13.64 -3.28 12.31
N GLY A 63 12.83 -4.32 12.42
CA GLY A 63 12.62 -5.00 13.71
C GLY A 63 13.84 -5.79 14.13
#